data_AF-A0A1I7MFR0-F1
#
_entry.id   AF-A0A1I7MFR0-F1
#
_cell.length_a   1.000
_cell.length_b   1.000
_cell.length_c   1.000
_cell.angle_alpha   90.00
_cell.angle_beta   90.00
_cell.angle_gamma   90.00
#
_symmetry.space_group_name_H-M   'P 1'
#
loop_
_entity.id
_entity.type
_entity.pdbx_description
1 polymer ?
#
loop_
_entity_poly.entity_id
_entity_poly.type
_entity_poly.pdbx_seq_one_letter_code
_entity_poly.pdbx_strand_id
1 'polypeptide(L)'
;RAIDFFAAHGITRIQRLITDNAWAYRYSLREVCAQNGIRQKFIKPHCPWQNGKVERFNRTLATEWAYRQVYTSNDQRTNALAPWLEHYNNERRHSALGGRPPASRLPPT
;
A
#
# COMPACT_ATOMS: atom_id res chain seq x y z
N ARG A 1 -4.96 11.33 4.80
CA ARG A 1 -5.53 10.30 3.89
C ARG A 1 -5.18 8.88 4.32
N ALA A 2 -3.92 8.41 4.21
CA ALA A 2 -3.58 7.02 4.57
C ALA A 2 -3.72 6.74 6.09
N ILE A 3 -3.30 7.69 6.92
CA ILE A 3 -3.44 7.60 8.39
C ILE A 3 -4.92 7.48 8.77
N ASP A 4 -5.76 8.36 8.23
CA ASP A 4 -7.21 8.33 8.47
C ASP A 4 -7.85 7.02 8.01
N PHE A 5 -7.42 6.49 6.86
CA PHE A 5 -7.86 5.18 6.39
C PHE A 5 -7.53 4.07 7.41
N PHE A 6 -6.28 4.02 7.89
CA PHE A 6 -5.90 3.03 8.90
C PHE A 6 -6.66 3.20 10.22
N ALA A 7 -6.88 4.44 10.66
CA ALA A 7 -7.67 4.74 11.86
C ALA A 7 -9.12 4.26 11.72
N ALA A 8 -9.75 4.45 10.56
CA ALA A 8 -11.09 3.95 10.27
C ALA A 8 -11.20 2.41 10.29
N HIS A 9 -10.08 1.70 10.13
CA HIS A 9 -9.99 0.25 10.23
C HIS A 9 -9.43 -0.22 11.59
N GLY A 10 -9.49 0.65 12.62
CA GLY A 10 -9.08 0.37 14.00
C GLY A 10 -7.56 0.34 14.24
N ILE A 11 -6.75 0.68 13.24
CA ILE A 11 -5.30 0.85 13.38
C ILE A 11 -5.04 2.31 13.80
N THR A 12 -5.19 2.57 15.09
CA THR A 12 -5.09 3.93 15.66
C THR A 12 -3.65 4.43 15.81
N ARG A 13 -2.66 3.53 15.75
CA ARG A 13 -1.25 3.89 15.90
C ARG A 13 -0.36 3.22 14.85
N ILE A 14 0.26 4.04 14.02
CA ILE A 14 1.30 3.61 13.09
C ILE A 14 2.67 3.83 13.74
N GLN A 15 3.38 2.75 14.06
CA GLN A 15 4.66 2.87 14.76
C GLN A 15 5.81 3.28 13.83
N ARG A 16 5.81 2.74 12.60
CA ARG A 16 6.93 2.86 11.67
C ARG A 16 6.45 2.89 10.23
N LEU A 17 7.12 3.69 9.41
CA LEU A 17 6.98 3.72 7.96
C LEU A 17 8.31 3.28 7.35
N ILE A 18 8.28 2.32 6.42
CA ILE A 18 9.48 1.86 5.72
C ILE A 18 9.41 2.33 4.27
N THR A 19 10.43 3.04 3.78
CA THR A 19 10.54 3.50 2.40
C THR A 19 11.88 3.09 1.78
N ASP A 20 11.97 3.14 0.45
CA ASP A 20 13.26 3.13 -0.21
C ASP A 20 14.07 4.41 0.09
N ASN A 21 15.31 4.47 -0.39
CA ASN A 21 16.22 5.60 -0.17
C ASN A 21 16.01 6.76 -1.18
N ALA A 22 14.93 6.76 -1.98
CA ALA A 22 14.69 7.82 -2.94
C ALA A 22 14.53 9.18 -2.23
N TRP A 23 15.14 10.21 -2.83
CA TRP A 23 15.14 11.57 -2.29
C TRP A 23 13.74 12.10 -2.03
N ALA A 24 12.78 11.78 -2.92
CA ALA A 24 11.39 12.19 -2.78
C ALA A 24 10.79 11.79 -1.43
N TYR A 25 10.98 10.55 -0.99
CA TYR A 25 10.39 10.05 0.26
C TYR A 25 11.13 10.53 1.51
N ARG A 26 12.42 10.85 1.39
CA ARG A 26 13.24 11.29 2.52
C ARG A 26 12.75 12.61 3.12
N TYR A 27 12.27 13.52 2.28
CA TYR A 27 11.85 14.85 2.74
C TYR A 27 10.33 15.01 2.77
N SER A 28 9.60 14.53 1.77
CA SER A 28 8.14 14.75 1.68
C SER A 28 7.33 14.09 2.80
N LEU A 29 7.83 12.99 3.38
CA LEU A 29 7.12 12.23 4.42
C LEU A 29 7.58 12.57 5.84
N ARG A 30 8.69 13.31 5.98
CA ARG A 30 9.33 13.57 7.27
C ARG A 30 8.41 14.31 8.23
N GLU A 31 7.77 15.36 7.75
CA GLU A 31 6.89 16.22 8.57
C GLU A 31 5.65 15.46 9.03
N VAL A 32 4.95 14.78 8.11
CA VAL A 32 3.78 13.96 8.44
C VAL A 32 4.13 12.85 9.43
N CYS A 33 5.29 12.20 9.25
CA CYS A 33 5.76 11.18 10.19
C CYS A 33 6.02 11.77 11.58
N ALA A 34 6.68 12.94 11.66
CA ALA A 34 6.96 13.61 12.92
C ALA A 34 5.68 14.03 13.66
N GLN A 35 4.72 14.65 12.95
CA GLN A 35 3.44 15.09 13.51
C GLN A 35 2.61 13.94 14.09
N ASN A 36 2.75 12.73 13.53
CA ASN A 36 1.98 11.55 13.95
C ASN A 36 2.79 10.56 14.82
N GLY A 37 4.00 10.93 15.24
CA GLY A 37 4.88 10.06 16.05
C GLY A 37 5.32 8.77 15.32
N ILE A 38 5.33 8.77 13.99
CA ILE A 38 5.72 7.64 13.15
C ILE A 38 7.23 7.68 12.93
N ARG A 39 7.94 6.60 13.23
CA ARG A 39 9.37 6.50 12.92
C ARG A 39 9.58 6.10 11.46
N GLN A 40 10.07 7.02 10.64
CA GLN A 40 10.52 6.71 9.28
C GLN A 40 11.79 5.85 9.32
N LYS A 41 11.80 4.78 8.54
CA LYS A 41 12.92 3.86 8.34
C LYS A 41 13.18 3.71 6.84
N PHE A 42 14.45 3.65 6.48
CA PHE A 42 14.86 3.38 5.12
C PHE A 42 15.31 1.92 4.99
N ILE A 43 15.09 1.34 3.82
CA ILE A 43 15.71 0.04 3.48
C ILE A 43 17.23 0.17 3.54
N LYS A 44 17.91 -0.92 3.88
CA LYS A 44 19.37 -0.97 3.89
C LYS A 44 19.89 -0.73 2.46
N PRO A 45 20.94 0.09 2.26
CA PRO A 45 21.57 0.25 0.96
C PRO A 45 21.94 -1.10 0.35
N HIS A 46 21.71 -1.24 -0.96
CA HIS A 46 21.94 -2.47 -1.72
C HIS A 46 21.12 -3.69 -1.24
N CYS A 47 19.98 -3.46 -0.57
CA CYS A 47 19.07 -4.52 -0.12
C CYS A 47 17.67 -4.43 -0.77
N PRO A 48 17.56 -4.54 -2.12
CA PRO A 48 16.29 -4.36 -2.84
C PRO A 48 15.21 -5.37 -2.43
N TRP A 49 15.58 -6.56 -1.96
CA TRP A 49 14.63 -7.57 -1.47
C TRP A 49 13.75 -7.07 -0.32
N GLN A 50 14.18 -6.06 0.45
CA GLN A 50 13.35 -5.44 1.49
C GLN A 50 12.15 -4.69 0.91
N ASN A 51 12.24 -4.27 -0.35
CA ASN A 51 11.19 -3.58 -1.09
C ASN A 51 10.26 -4.56 -1.84
N GLY A 52 10.56 -5.85 -1.84
CA GLY A 52 9.85 -6.83 -2.67
C GLY A 52 8.34 -6.90 -2.43
N LYS A 53 7.85 -6.53 -1.24
CA LYS A 53 6.40 -6.47 -0.96
C LYS A 53 5.71 -5.37 -1.76
N VAL A 54 6.25 -4.15 -1.76
CA VAL A 54 5.65 -3.03 -2.50
C VAL A 54 5.84 -3.22 -4.00
N GLU A 55 6.97 -3.78 -4.42
CA GLU A 55 7.22 -4.08 -5.84
C GLU A 55 6.24 -5.14 -6.37
N ARG A 56 5.98 -6.19 -5.60
CA ARG A 56 4.98 -7.21 -5.96
C ARG A 56 3.57 -6.64 -6.01
N PHE A 57 3.22 -5.78 -5.06
CA PHE A 57 1.93 -5.08 -5.06
C PHE A 57 1.79 -4.17 -6.29
N ASN A 58 2.78 -3.31 -6.55
CA ASN A 58 2.79 -2.38 -7.68
C ASN A 58 2.73 -3.10 -9.02
N ARG A 59 3.39 -4.25 -9.17
CA ARG A 59 3.27 -5.09 -10.37
C ARG A 59 1.84 -5.60 -10.54
N THR A 60 1.22 -6.07 -9.46
CA THR A 60 -0.17 -6.56 -9.49
C THR A 60 -1.15 -5.43 -9.83
N LEU A 61 -0.99 -4.27 -9.19
CA LEU A 61 -1.75 -3.06 -9.47
C LEU A 61 -1.59 -2.62 -10.94
N ALA A 62 -0.38 -2.68 -11.49
CA ALA A 62 -0.13 -2.34 -12.88
C ALA A 62 -0.88 -3.31 -13.82
N THR A 63 -0.71 -4.62 -13.63
CA THR A 63 -1.32 -5.63 -14.50
C THR A 63 -2.85 -5.63 -14.41
N GLU A 64 -3.42 -5.45 -13.22
CA GLU A 64 -4.83 -5.74 -12.97
C GLU A 64 -5.73 -4.52 -12.80
N TRP A 65 -5.13 -3.35 -12.61
CA TRP A 65 -5.87 -2.09 -12.61
C TRP A 65 -5.38 -1.20 -13.74
N ALA A 66 -4.08 -0.87 -13.80
CA ALA A 66 -3.59 0.13 -14.75
C ALA A 66 -3.71 -0.32 -16.22
N TYR A 67 -3.43 -1.59 -16.50
CA TYR A 67 -3.38 -2.15 -17.86
C TYR A 67 -4.46 -3.20 -18.13
N ARG A 68 -5.42 -3.39 -17.20
CA ARG A 68 -6.50 -4.36 -17.36
C ARG A 68 -7.45 -4.01 -18.51
N GLN A 69 -7.64 -2.72 -18.78
CA GLN A 69 -8.54 -2.21 -19.80
C GLN A 69 -8.06 -0.85 -20.31
N VAL A 70 -8.59 -0.44 -21.47
CA VAL A 70 -8.40 0.93 -21.97
C VAL A 70 -9.28 1.87 -21.17
N TYR A 71 -8.68 2.92 -20.61
CA TYR A 71 -9.40 4.02 -19.98
C TYR A 71 -9.52 5.19 -20.95
N THR A 72 -10.71 5.76 -21.06
CA THR A 72 -10.99 6.91 -21.93
C THR A 72 -10.76 8.25 -21.22
N SER A 73 -10.63 8.25 -19.88
CA SER A 73 -10.29 9.43 -19.10
C SER A 73 -9.54 9.09 -17.80
N ASN A 74 -8.85 10.09 -17.23
CA ASN A 74 -8.21 9.96 -15.91
C ASN A 74 -9.22 9.79 -14.78
N ASP A 75 -10.42 10.38 -14.91
CA ASP A 75 -11.49 10.21 -13.93
C ASP A 75 -11.99 8.78 -13.91
N GLN A 76 -12.19 8.17 -15.09
CA GLN A 76 -12.57 6.76 -15.18
C GLN A 76 -11.52 5.86 -14.52
N ARG A 77 -10.24 6.11 -14.80
CA ARG A 77 -9.12 5.37 -14.19
C ARG A 77 -9.06 5.54 -12.67
N THR A 78 -9.29 6.76 -12.18
CA THR A 78 -9.29 7.10 -10.75
C THR A 78 -10.47 6.44 -10.04
N ASN A 79 -11.67 6.50 -10.62
CA ASN A 79 -12.88 5.89 -10.07
C ASN A 79 -12.79 4.36 -10.04
N ALA A 80 -12.06 3.74 -10.97
CA ALA A 80 -11.83 2.30 -10.97
C ALA A 80 -10.85 1.83 -9.87
N LEU A 81 -10.03 2.72 -9.28
CA LEU A 81 -9.01 2.34 -8.31
C LEU A 81 -9.60 1.90 -6.96
N ALA A 82 -10.57 2.65 -6.42
CA ALA A 82 -11.15 2.34 -5.11
C ALA A 82 -11.87 0.97 -5.10
N PRO A 83 -12.75 0.64 -6.07
CA PRO A 83 -13.34 -0.69 -6.17
C PRO A 83 -12.30 -1.80 -6.34
N TRP A 84 -11.21 -1.53 -7.09
CA TRP A 84 -10.13 -2.51 -7.25
C TRP A 84 -9.38 -2.76 -5.94
N LEU A 85 -9.10 -1.72 -5.15
CA LEU A 85 -8.45 -1.86 -3.84
C LEU A 85 -9.30 -2.64 -2.85
N GLU A 86 -10.62 -2.41 -2.85
CA GLU A 86 -11.58 -3.15 -2.04
C GLU A 86 -11.55 -4.64 -2.38
N HIS A 87 -11.69 -4.98 -3.67
CA HIS A 87 -11.58 -6.35 -4.14
C HIS A 87 -10.21 -6.97 -3.80
N TYR A 88 -9.11 -6.25 -4.05
CA TYR A 88 -7.76 -6.74 -3.78
C TYR A 88 -7.56 -7.08 -2.29
N ASN A 89 -8.03 -6.23 -1.38
CA ASN A 89 -7.80 -6.43 0.06
C ASN A 89 -8.76 -7.44 0.69
N ASN A 90 -10.01 -7.53 0.22
CA ASN A 90 -11.08 -8.24 0.92
C ASN A 90 -11.59 -9.50 0.20
N GLU A 91 -11.34 -9.66 -1.10
CA GLU A 91 -11.92 -10.76 -1.89
C GLU A 91 -10.90 -11.58 -2.68
N ARG A 92 -9.85 -10.92 -3.17
CA ARG A 92 -8.85 -11.53 -4.05
C ARG A 92 -8.18 -12.72 -3.39
N ARG A 93 -8.16 -13.86 -4.07
CA ARG A 93 -7.51 -15.08 -3.56
C ARG A 93 -6.00 -14.98 -3.70
N HIS A 94 -5.27 -15.16 -2.60
CA HIS A 94 -3.81 -15.25 -2.62
C HIS A 94 -3.35 -16.69 -2.33
N SER A 95 -2.61 -17.30 -3.27
CA SER A 95 -2.08 -18.66 -3.10
C SER A 95 -1.18 -18.79 -1.86
N ALA A 96 -0.36 -17.78 -1.59
CA ALA A 96 0.48 -17.71 -0.39
C ALA A 96 -0.31 -17.64 0.93
N LEU A 97 -1.61 -17.36 0.87
CA LEU A 97 -2.53 -17.28 2.01
C LEU A 97 -3.57 -18.41 2.00
N GLY A 98 -3.32 -19.50 1.27
CA GLY A 98 -4.28 -20.61 1.15
C GLY A 98 -5.58 -20.20 0.46
N GLY A 99 -5.51 -19.25 -0.47
CA GLY A 99 -6.68 -18.73 -1.20
C GLY A 99 -7.46 -17.65 -0.46
N ARG A 100 -7.01 -17.22 0.73
CA ARG A 100 -7.65 -16.15 1.50
C ARG A 100 -7.20 -14.76 1.02
N PRO A 101 -8.01 -13.71 1.27
CA PRO A 101 -7.67 -12.33 0.91
C PRO A 101 -6.58 -11.74 1.82
N PRO A 102 -5.86 -10.70 1.38
CA PRO A 102 -4.81 -10.06 2.18
C PRO A 102 -5.27 -9.60 3.56
N ALA A 103 -6.48 -9.06 3.67
CA ALA A 103 -7.05 -8.60 4.94
C ALA A 103 -7.21 -9.72 5.96
N SER A 104 -7.31 -10.98 5.54
CA SER A 104 -7.43 -12.13 6.46
C SER A 104 -6.20 -12.35 7.35
N ARG A 105 -5.10 -11.63 7.09
CA ARG A 105 -3.89 -11.65 7.94
C ARG A 105 -3.96 -10.67 9.09
N LEU A 106 -4.86 -9.70 9.03
CA LEU A 106 -5.05 -8.76 10.12
C LEU A 106 -5.91 -9.45 11.19
N PRO A 107 -5.54 -9.32 12.48
CA PRO A 107 -6.41 -9.78 13.54
C PRO A 107 -7.77 -9.05 13.46
N PRO A 108 -8.88 -9.69 13.86
CA PRO A 108 -10.15 -8.98 14.02
C PRO A 108 -9.93 -7.86 15.04
N THR A 109 -10.34 -6.66 14.64
CA THR A 109 -10.27 -5.44 15.45
C THR A 109 -11.32 -5.40 16.53
#